data_AF-A0A1H1QVM3-F1
#
_entry.id   AF-A0A1H1QVM3-F1
#
_cell.length_a   1.000
_cell.length_b   1.000
_cell.length_c   1.000
_cell.angle_alpha   90.00
_cell.angle_beta   90.00
_cell.angle_gamma   90.00
#
_symmetry.space_group_name_H-M   'P 1'
#
loop_
_entity.id
_entity.type
_entity.pdbx_description
1 polymer ?
#
loop_
_entity_poly.entity_id
_entity_poly.type
_entity_poly.pdbx_seq_one_letter_code
_entity_poly.pdbx_strand_id
1 'polypeptide(L)'
;MPRRVSLPGASELFRPTQAAEPEPAAAPDPATTARPTDRPADPSRGSGRVRHDEKITVYVSSDELVALEQARLTLRAEHGMAVDRGRIVREAIAALLADLQAQGGHSELVRRLSQP
;
A
#
# COMPACT_ATOMS: atom_id res chain seq x y z
N MET A 1 23.14 32.37 -33.38
CA MET A 1 23.97 31.20 -32.99
C MET A 1 23.12 30.30 -32.10
N PRO A 2 22.63 29.14 -32.55
CA PRO A 2 21.81 28.29 -31.71
C PRO A 2 22.70 27.58 -30.68
N ARG A 3 22.43 27.76 -29.39
CA ARG A 3 23.12 27.02 -28.33
C ARG A 3 22.56 25.60 -28.29
N ARG A 4 23.41 24.61 -28.55
CA ARG A 4 23.05 23.21 -28.33
C ARG A 4 23.04 22.95 -26.82
N VAL A 5 21.89 22.59 -26.29
CA VAL A 5 21.75 22.10 -24.91
C VAL A 5 22.21 20.65 -24.91
N SER A 6 23.20 20.32 -24.06
CA SER A 6 23.65 18.95 -23.87
C SER A 6 22.65 18.21 -22.99
N LEU A 7 22.06 17.14 -23.51
CA LEU A 7 21.23 16.23 -22.71
C LEU A 7 22.13 15.25 -21.97
N PRO A 8 21.81 14.91 -20.71
CA PRO A 8 22.56 13.93 -19.94
C PRO A 8 22.54 12.57 -20.65
N GLY A 9 23.70 11.90 -20.67
CA GLY A 9 23.87 10.59 -21.31
C GLY A 9 23.16 9.48 -20.54
N ALA A 10 22.92 8.34 -21.20
CA ALA A 10 22.27 7.18 -20.59
C ALA A 10 22.96 6.70 -19.30
N SER A 11 24.28 6.86 -19.22
CA SER A 11 25.11 6.53 -18.05
C SER A 11 24.72 7.31 -16.79
N GLU A 12 24.18 8.53 -16.94
CA GLU A 12 23.72 9.36 -15.82
C GLU A 12 22.30 8.98 -15.37
N LEU A 13 21.46 8.52 -16.32
CA LEU A 13 20.09 8.10 -16.03
C LEU A 13 20.02 6.78 -15.26
N PHE A 14 21.00 5.90 -15.44
CA PHE A 14 21.04 4.57 -14.82
C PHE A 14 22.11 4.45 -13.73
N ARG A 15 22.61 5.58 -13.19
CA ARG A 15 23.55 5.53 -12.08
C ARG A 15 22.88 4.88 -10.86
N PRO A 16 23.38 3.73 -10.37
CA PRO A 16 22.89 3.13 -9.15
C PRO A 16 23.11 4.09 -7.99
N THR A 17 22.07 4.38 -7.21
CA THR A 17 22.19 5.14 -5.96
C THR A 17 22.82 4.26 -4.88
N GLN A 18 24.07 3.84 -5.07
CA GLN A 18 24.91 3.48 -3.93
C GLN A 18 25.28 4.77 -3.24
N ALA A 19 24.99 4.82 -1.94
CA ALA A 19 25.37 5.88 -1.04
C ALA A 19 26.81 6.32 -1.35
N ALA A 20 27.01 7.63 -1.47
CA ALA A 20 28.34 8.20 -1.61
C ALA A 20 29.21 7.68 -0.46
N GLU A 21 30.11 6.74 -0.75
CA GLU A 21 31.28 6.49 0.08
C GLU A 21 32.24 7.66 -0.16
N PRO A 22 32.54 8.47 0.87
CA PRO A 22 33.61 9.44 0.77
C PRO A 22 34.95 8.70 0.84
N GLU A 23 35.87 9.04 -0.06
CA GLU A 23 37.28 8.64 0.03
C GLU A 23 37.89 9.05 1.39
N PRO A 24 38.88 8.28 1.91
CA PRO A 24 39.44 8.52 3.23
C PRO A 24 40.45 9.69 3.17
N ALA A 25 40.01 10.87 3.62
CA ALA A 25 40.91 11.95 4.01
C ALA A 25 40.97 12.02 5.55
N ALA A 26 42.19 12.16 6.06
CA ALA A 26 42.60 12.05 7.45
C ALA A 26 41.76 12.89 8.46
N ALA A 27 41.57 12.32 9.66
CA ALA A 27 40.95 12.97 10.83
C ALA A 27 41.75 14.20 11.32
N PRO A 28 41.08 15.22 11.90
CA PRO A 28 40.97 15.23 13.38
C PRO A 28 39.64 15.74 13.97
N ASP A 29 39.38 15.21 15.18
CA ASP A 29 38.55 15.62 16.35
C ASP A 29 37.03 15.89 16.31
N PRO A 30 36.30 15.48 17.39
CA PRO A 30 34.84 15.54 17.47
C PRO A 30 34.36 16.82 18.17
N ALA A 31 33.65 17.69 17.44
CA ALA A 31 32.91 18.79 18.02
C ALA A 31 31.44 18.77 17.56
N THR A 32 30.59 18.56 18.56
CA THR A 32 29.16 18.89 18.67
C THR A 32 28.52 19.65 17.50
N THR A 33 27.41 19.13 16.98
CA THR A 33 26.15 19.90 16.89
C THR A 33 24.98 19.00 16.51
N ALA A 34 24.13 18.74 17.50
CA ALA A 34 22.77 18.27 17.30
C ALA A 34 21.95 19.31 16.54
N ARG A 35 21.19 18.88 15.52
CA ARG A 35 19.91 19.50 15.15
C ARG A 35 18.91 18.40 14.78
N PRO A 36 17.87 18.16 15.58
CA PRO A 36 16.71 17.43 15.12
C PRO A 36 15.87 18.39 14.28
N THR A 37 15.74 18.13 12.98
CA THR A 37 14.67 18.75 12.21
C THR A 37 13.38 18.05 12.59
N ASP A 38 12.73 18.64 13.58
CA ASP A 38 11.38 18.36 14.00
C ASP A 38 10.43 18.72 12.84
N ARG A 39 10.06 17.70 12.06
CA ARG A 39 8.96 17.80 11.12
C ARG A 39 7.87 16.88 11.67
N PRO A 40 6.67 17.39 11.99
CA PRO A 40 5.60 16.55 12.47
C PRO A 40 5.28 15.56 11.35
N ALA A 41 5.66 14.30 11.56
CA ALA A 41 5.15 13.19 10.79
C ALA A 41 3.64 13.19 11.04
N ASP A 42 2.89 13.64 10.04
CA ASP A 42 1.44 13.55 10.02
C ASP A 42 1.08 12.08 10.31
N PRO A 43 0.47 11.76 11.47
CA PRO A 43 0.06 10.41 11.76
C PRO A 43 -1.23 10.21 10.98
N SER A 44 -1.11 10.10 9.65
CA SER A 44 -2.01 9.25 8.88
C SER A 44 -1.88 7.90 9.54
N ARG A 45 -2.74 7.67 10.54
CA ARG A 45 -2.93 6.42 11.24
C ARG A 45 -3.38 5.43 10.17
N GLY A 46 -2.42 4.89 9.43
CA GLY A 46 -2.61 3.69 8.66
C GLY A 46 -3.11 2.68 9.67
N SER A 47 -4.39 2.34 9.58
CA SER A 47 -5.00 1.30 10.39
C SER A 47 -4.03 0.13 10.41
N GLY A 48 -3.56 -0.22 11.61
CA GLY A 48 -2.44 -1.13 11.80
C GLY A 48 -2.58 -2.38 10.92
N ARG A 49 -1.48 -2.75 10.26
CA ARG A 49 -1.41 -4.02 9.53
C ARG A 49 -1.49 -5.14 10.57
N VAL A 50 -2.66 -5.76 10.66
CA VAL A 50 -2.88 -6.96 11.49
C VAL A 50 -2.11 -8.12 10.88
N ARG A 51 -1.28 -8.80 11.67
CA ARG A 51 -0.65 -10.05 11.26
C ARG A 51 -1.71 -11.16 11.26
N HIS A 52 -1.78 -11.89 10.16
CA HIS A 52 -2.58 -13.10 10.02
C HIS A 52 -1.62 -14.28 9.86
N ASP A 53 -1.91 -15.38 10.56
CA ASP A 53 -1.06 -16.57 10.54
C ASP A 53 -1.36 -17.48 9.33
N GLU A 54 -2.58 -17.38 8.80
CA GLU A 54 -3.06 -18.15 7.66
C GLU A 54 -3.29 -17.26 6.43
N LYS A 55 -3.09 -17.84 5.24
CA LYS A 55 -3.28 -17.16 3.96
C LYS A 55 -4.07 -18.03 3.00
N ILE A 56 -5.07 -17.42 2.36
CA ILE A 56 -5.74 -17.94 1.17
C ILE A 56 -5.29 -17.15 -0.06
N THR A 57 -5.28 -17.80 -1.23
CA THR A 57 -5.01 -17.15 -2.52
C THR A 57 -6.25 -17.30 -3.39
N VAL A 58 -6.73 -16.20 -3.97
CA VAL A 58 -7.94 -16.18 -4.79
C VAL A 58 -7.57 -15.60 -6.15
N TYR A 59 -8.00 -16.28 -7.22
CA TYR A 59 -7.95 -15.75 -8.57
C TYR A 59 -9.22 -14.96 -8.85
N VAL A 60 -9.06 -13.77 -9.41
CA VAL A 60 -10.15 -12.87 -9.80
C VAL A 60 -9.95 -12.46 -11.24
N SER A 61 -11.05 -12.16 -11.93
CA SER A 61 -11.00 -11.55 -13.26
C SER A 61 -10.42 -10.13 -13.20
N SER A 62 -10.02 -9.62 -14.36
CA SER A 62 -9.56 -8.23 -14.50
C SER A 62 -10.61 -7.23 -14.05
N ASP A 63 -11.88 -7.48 -14.39
CA ASP A 63 -12.99 -6.58 -14.07
C ASP A 63 -13.28 -6.54 -12.57
N GLU A 64 -13.22 -7.69 -11.89
CA GLU A 64 -13.35 -7.76 -10.43
C GLU A 64 -12.20 -7.04 -9.71
N LEU A 65 -10.96 -7.17 -10.21
CA LEU A 65 -9.83 -6.45 -9.65
C LEU A 65 -10.00 -4.93 -9.80
N VAL A 66 -10.47 -4.47 -10.96
CA VAL A 66 -10.75 -3.05 -11.20
C VAL A 66 -11.86 -2.56 -10.27
N ALA A 67 -12.95 -3.31 -10.12
CA ALA A 67 -14.05 -2.97 -9.22
C ALA A 67 -13.58 -2.87 -7.75
N LEU A 68 -12.70 -3.78 -7.31
CA LEU A 68 -12.12 -3.73 -5.96
C LEU A 68 -11.26 -2.48 -5.74
N GLU A 69 -10.46 -2.09 -6.74
CA GLU A 69 -9.65 -0.89 -6.66
C GLU A 69 -10.48 0.40 -6.68
N GLN A 70 -11.53 0.44 -7.48
CA GLN A 70 -12.49 1.55 -7.49
C GLN A 70 -13.14 1.68 -6.11
N ALA A 71 -13.63 0.58 -5.52
CA ALA A 71 -14.20 0.59 -4.17
C ALA A 71 -13.20 1.12 -3.12
N ARG A 72 -11.92 0.73 -3.22
CA ARG A 72 -10.86 1.24 -2.34
C ARG A 72 -10.67 2.76 -2.47
N LEU A 73 -10.72 3.29 -3.68
CA LEU A 73 -10.62 4.73 -3.93
C LEU A 73 -11.86 5.48 -3.42
N THR A 74 -13.06 4.94 -3.64
CA THR A 74 -14.33 5.49 -3.11
C THR A 74 -14.30 5.57 -1.59
N LEU A 75 -13.92 4.49 -0.91
CA LEU A 75 -13.79 4.47 0.56
C LEU A 75 -12.82 5.55 1.08
N ARG A 76 -11.73 5.79 0.36
CA ARG A 76 -10.78 6.85 0.73
C ARG A 76 -11.32 8.25 0.47
N ALA A 77 -11.97 8.46 -0.67
CA ALA A 77 -12.44 9.78 -1.09
C ALA A 77 -13.66 10.24 -0.27
N GLU A 78 -14.63 9.34 -0.07
CA GLU A 78 -15.92 9.67 0.53
C GLU A 78 -15.93 9.47 2.05
N HIS A 79 -15.17 8.50 2.56
CA HIS A 79 -15.17 8.15 3.98
C HIS A 79 -13.82 8.38 4.68
N GLY A 80 -12.80 8.88 3.96
CA GLY A 80 -11.46 9.07 4.54
C GLY A 80 -10.75 7.76 4.93
N MET A 81 -11.27 6.61 4.50
CA MET A 81 -10.80 5.30 4.94
C MET A 81 -9.69 4.78 4.03
N ALA A 82 -8.45 4.83 4.52
CA ALA A 82 -7.32 4.19 3.85
C ALA A 82 -7.27 2.69 4.20
N VAL A 83 -7.88 1.85 3.35
CA VAL A 83 -7.89 0.38 3.50
C VAL A 83 -7.13 -0.31 2.36
N ASP A 84 -6.61 -1.50 2.63
CA ASP A 84 -6.03 -2.37 1.61
C ASP A 84 -7.05 -3.41 1.10
N ARG A 85 -6.71 -4.08 0.00
CA ARG A 85 -7.53 -5.12 -0.63
C ARG A 85 -7.86 -6.25 0.34
N GLY A 86 -6.87 -6.70 1.10
CA GLY A 86 -7.02 -7.82 2.03
C GLY A 86 -7.98 -7.50 3.17
N ARG A 87 -8.01 -6.24 3.64
CA ARG A 87 -9.00 -5.79 4.63
C ARG A 87 -10.41 -5.81 4.05
N ILE A 88 -10.62 -5.27 2.85
CA ILE A 88 -11.95 -5.30 2.20
C ILE A 88 -12.46 -6.73 2.07
N VAL A 89 -11.63 -7.64 1.55
CA VAL A 89 -11.99 -9.05 1.38
C VAL A 89 -12.30 -9.72 2.72
N ARG A 90 -11.50 -9.47 3.77
CA ARG A 90 -11.76 -10.04 5.10
C ARG A 90 -13.07 -9.53 5.72
N GLU A 91 -13.38 -8.25 5.61
CA GLU A 91 -14.67 -7.70 6.10
C GLU A 91 -15.85 -8.28 5.32
N ALA A 92 -15.73 -8.44 4.01
CA ALA A 92 -16.76 -9.06 3.19
C ALA A 92 -17.00 -10.52 3.58
N ILE A 93 -15.93 -11.30 3.82
CA ILE A 93 -16.03 -12.68 4.31
C ILE A 93 -16.70 -12.72 5.69
N ALA A 94 -16.27 -11.85 6.63
CA ALA A 94 -16.85 -11.80 7.96
C ALA A 94 -18.36 -11.48 7.93
N ALA A 95 -18.77 -10.52 7.10
CA ALA A 95 -20.18 -10.18 6.91
C ALA A 95 -21.00 -11.36 6.35
N LEU A 96 -20.47 -12.09 5.35
CA LEU A 96 -21.13 -13.26 4.78
C LEU A 96 -21.23 -14.42 5.78
N LEU A 97 -20.20 -14.65 6.59
CA LEU A 97 -20.23 -15.68 7.63
C LEU A 97 -21.20 -15.33 8.76
N ALA A 98 -21.26 -14.06 9.15
CA ALA A 98 -22.24 -13.59 10.14
C ALA A 98 -23.68 -13.76 9.62
N ASP A 99 -23.92 -13.45 8.35
CA ASP A 99 -25.20 -13.67 7.69
C ASP A 99 -25.59 -15.15 7.66
N LEU A 100 -24.66 -16.02 7.27
CA LEU A 100 -24.86 -17.47 7.30
C LEU A 100 -25.21 -17.98 8.70
N GLN A 101 -24.50 -17.50 9.72
CA GLN A 101 -24.78 -17.90 11.09
C GLN A 101 -26.16 -17.43 11.58
N ALA A 102 -26.58 -16.22 11.19
CA ALA A 102 -27.85 -15.65 11.60
C ALA A 102 -29.06 -16.26 10.86
N GLN A 103 -28.93 -16.51 9.55
CA GLN A 103 -30.04 -16.90 8.68
C GLN A 103 -30.02 -18.37 8.24
N GLY A 104 -28.90 -19.06 8.44
CA GLY A 104 -28.71 -20.46 8.02
C GLY A 104 -28.95 -20.63 6.52
N GLY A 105 -29.87 -21.54 6.18
CA GLY A 105 -30.19 -21.90 4.80
C GLY A 105 -30.81 -20.77 3.95
N HIS A 106 -31.25 -19.69 4.58
CA HIS A 106 -31.81 -18.52 3.88
C HIS A 106 -30.79 -17.41 3.62
N SER A 107 -29.53 -17.61 4.03
CA SER A 107 -28.47 -16.61 3.88
C SER A 107 -28.16 -16.27 2.42
N GLU A 108 -27.62 -15.07 2.23
CA GLU A 108 -27.18 -14.57 0.93
C GLU A 108 -26.12 -15.49 0.30
N LEU A 109 -25.24 -16.07 1.13
CA LEU A 109 -24.21 -17.00 0.67
C LEU A 109 -24.82 -18.26 0.06
N VAL A 110 -25.80 -18.88 0.73
CA VAL A 110 -26.49 -20.08 0.22
C VAL A 110 -27.24 -19.76 -1.07
N ARG A 111 -27.92 -18.61 -1.11
CA ARG A 111 -28.64 -18.16 -2.31
C ARG A 111 -27.73 -18.00 -3.52
N ARG A 112 -26.56 -17.37 -3.35
CA ARG A 112 -25.59 -17.16 -4.43
C ARG A 112 -24.98 -18.46 -4.93
N LEU A 113 -24.59 -19.36 -4.01
CA LEU A 113 -23.96 -20.63 -4.39
C LEU A 113 -24.95 -21.65 -4.97
N SER A 114 -26.25 -21.45 -4.77
CA SER A 114 -27.30 -22.31 -5.36
C SER A 114 -27.71 -21.85 -6.77
N GLN A 115 -27.31 -20.66 -7.19
CA GLN A 115 -27.56 -20.17 -8.55
C GLN A 115 -26.35 -20.54 -9.43
N PRO A 116 -26.57 -21.25 -10.57
CA PRO A 116 -25.49 -21.68 -11.46
C PRO A 116 -24.83 -20.52 -12.21
#